data_AF-A0A4R1XM13-F1
#
_entry.id   AF-A0A4R1XM13-F1
#
_cell.length_a   1.000
_cell.length_b   1.000
_cell.length_c   1.000
_cell.angle_alpha   90.00
_cell.angle_beta   90.00
_cell.angle_gamma   90.00
#
_symmetry.space_group_name_H-M   'P 1'
#
loop_
_entity.id
_entity.type
_entity.pdbx_description
1 polymer ?
#
loop_
_entity_poly.entity_id
_entity_poly.type
_entity_poly.pdbx_seq_one_letter_code
_entity_poly.pdbx_strand_id
1 'polypeptide(L)'
;MNNYFILYNLYLYTTLMQPMLINKICSQHCAHTWISQSKSAMLMPARSTQGFDHFEIFRSSTSASRFRGTQLTNQQILKFIHISLAGLWIYQGLIPKLLFTSPDEIAVWQWIGLSLEHATWAGQASGFAEILFGLLFIFAPSKYLHYLSMLGLFFLLLLIGVLIPDTLIRAFNPVVMNLAMISLSAIALMLYQQQRATPTQQH
;
A
#
# COMPACT_ATOMS: atom_id res chain seq x y z
N MET A 1 23.25 12.77 -39.94
CA MET A 1 21.96 12.21 -39.44
C MET A 1 21.89 12.25 -37.91
N ASN A 2 22.29 13.37 -37.26
CA ASN A 2 22.36 13.46 -35.79
C ASN A 2 21.54 14.61 -35.17
N ASN A 3 20.91 15.47 -35.97
CA ASN A 3 20.17 16.63 -35.43
C ASN A 3 18.68 16.38 -35.21
N TYR A 4 18.07 15.38 -35.87
CA TYR A 4 16.65 15.06 -35.69
C TYR A 4 16.37 14.27 -34.40
N PHE A 5 17.34 13.50 -33.91
CA PHE A 5 17.18 12.68 -32.70
C PHE A 5 17.22 13.51 -31.40
N ILE A 6 18.00 14.61 -31.39
CA ILE A 6 18.08 15.53 -30.25
C ILE A 6 16.83 16.40 -30.19
N LEU A 7 16.32 16.88 -31.32
CA LEU A 7 15.09 17.68 -31.36
C LEU A 7 13.85 16.86 -30.96
N TYR A 8 13.77 15.59 -31.35
CA TYR A 8 12.66 14.71 -30.94
C TYR A 8 12.65 14.44 -29.43
N ASN A 9 13.83 14.24 -28.83
CA ASN A 9 13.96 14.11 -27.38
C ASN A 9 13.63 15.41 -26.66
N LEU A 10 14.12 16.57 -27.13
CA LEU A 10 13.84 17.86 -26.49
C LEU A 10 12.34 18.23 -26.58
N TYR A 11 11.65 17.87 -27.67
CA TYR A 11 10.21 18.09 -27.83
C TYR A 11 9.36 17.19 -26.92
N LEU A 12 9.82 15.96 -26.66
CA LEU A 12 9.17 15.07 -25.70
C LEU A 12 9.34 15.57 -24.25
N TYR A 13 10.52 16.11 -23.91
CA TYR A 13 10.80 16.65 -22.58
C TYR A 13 9.98 17.90 -22.26
N THR A 14 9.76 18.81 -23.22
CA THR A 14 8.99 20.04 -22.98
C THR A 14 7.47 19.82 -22.97
N THR A 15 6.96 18.83 -23.70
CA THR A 15 5.51 18.58 -23.81
C THR A 15 4.96 17.66 -22.71
N LEU A 16 5.79 16.79 -22.12
CA LEU A 16 5.37 15.88 -21.04
C LEU A 16 5.59 16.42 -19.62
N MET A 17 6.31 17.55 -19.46
CA MET A 17 6.59 18.15 -18.15
C MET A 17 5.69 19.37 -17.81
N GLN A 18 4.46 19.41 -18.33
CA GLN A 18 3.51 20.52 -18.08
C GLN A 18 2.26 20.26 -17.21
N PRO A 19 2.00 19.10 -16.55
CA PRO A 19 0.93 19.06 -15.55
C PRO A 19 1.38 19.44 -14.12
N MET A 20 2.69 19.65 -13.85
CA MET A 20 3.17 19.94 -12.48
C MET A 20 3.08 21.41 -12.03
N LEU A 21 2.71 22.36 -12.91
CA LEU A 21 2.64 23.78 -12.55
C LEU A 21 1.21 24.32 -12.29
N ILE A 22 0.15 23.55 -12.53
CA ILE A 22 -1.23 24.01 -12.27
C ILE A 22 -1.70 23.66 -10.85
N ASN A 23 -1.13 22.63 -10.22
CA ASN A 23 -1.61 22.17 -8.90
C ASN A 23 -1.10 22.98 -7.70
N LYS A 24 -0.15 23.91 -7.88
CA LYS A 24 0.35 24.76 -6.78
C LYS A 24 -0.53 25.97 -6.46
N ILE A 25 -1.45 26.36 -7.34
CA ILE A 25 -2.35 27.50 -7.08
C ILE A 25 -3.63 27.07 -6.33
N CYS A 26 -4.07 25.82 -6.48
CA CYS A 26 -5.29 25.33 -5.83
C CYS A 26 -5.10 24.95 -4.34
N SER A 27 -3.87 24.60 -3.93
CA SER A 27 -3.57 24.19 -2.54
C SER A 27 -3.50 25.36 -1.55
N GLN A 28 -3.08 26.56 -1.98
CA GLN A 28 -2.95 27.71 -1.08
C GLN A 28 -4.29 28.37 -0.72
N HIS A 29 -5.32 28.24 -1.56
CA HIS A 29 -6.64 28.78 -1.25
C HIS A 29 -7.47 27.90 -0.31
N CYS A 30 -7.27 26.57 -0.29
CA CYS A 30 -8.00 25.66 0.61
C CYS A 30 -7.45 25.63 2.04
N ALA A 31 -6.16 25.93 2.24
CA ALA A 31 -5.56 25.93 3.58
C ALA A 31 -6.01 27.13 4.45
N HIS A 32 -6.37 28.25 3.84
CA HIS A 32 -6.81 29.46 4.56
C HIS A 32 -8.25 29.37 5.10
N THR A 33 -9.11 28.53 4.51
CA THR A 33 -10.50 28.36 4.98
C THR A 33 -10.61 27.45 6.20
N TRP A 34 -9.70 26.47 6.35
CA TRP A 34 -9.71 25.54 7.49
C TRP A 34 -9.16 26.15 8.80
N ILE A 35 -8.19 27.05 8.71
CA ILE A 35 -7.63 27.76 9.90
C ILE A 35 -8.58 28.88 10.39
N SER A 36 -9.49 29.36 9.54
CA SER A 36 -10.50 30.37 9.88
C SER A 36 -11.65 29.78 10.72
N GLN A 37 -12.13 28.56 10.41
CA GLN A 37 -13.26 27.95 11.12
C GLN A 37 -12.91 27.43 12.53
N SER A 38 -11.65 27.09 12.81
CA SER A 38 -11.24 26.63 14.15
C SER A 38 -11.08 27.75 15.19
N LYS A 39 -10.88 29.01 14.76
CA LYS A 39 -10.77 30.16 15.66
C LYS A 39 -12.11 30.78 16.09
N SER A 40 -13.21 30.49 15.40
CA SER A 40 -14.54 31.01 15.76
C SER A 40 -15.31 30.13 16.76
N ALA A 41 -14.81 28.95 17.10
CA ALA A 41 -15.43 28.03 18.07
C ALA A 41 -14.94 28.22 19.53
N MET A 42 -14.00 29.14 19.78
CA MET A 42 -13.36 29.35 21.09
C MET A 42 -13.58 30.76 21.63
N LEU A 43 -14.82 31.25 21.59
CA LEU A 43 -15.27 32.42 22.34
C LEU A 43 -16.71 32.16 22.82
N MET A 44 -16.85 31.39 23.89
CA MET A 44 -18.06 31.42 24.72
C MET A 44 -17.96 32.61 25.69
N PRO A 45 -18.86 33.60 25.65
CA PRO A 45 -19.04 34.51 26.76
C PRO A 45 -19.92 33.83 27.81
N ALA A 46 -19.40 33.76 29.05
CA ALA A 46 -20.23 33.49 30.21
C ALA A 46 -21.30 34.59 30.34
N ARG A 47 -22.58 34.23 30.31
CA ARG A 47 -23.67 35.14 30.66
C ARG A 47 -24.55 34.51 31.75
N SER A 48 -24.79 35.36 32.74
CA SER A 48 -25.45 35.18 34.02
C SER A 48 -26.84 34.56 34.00
N THR A 49 -27.14 33.90 35.10
CA THR A 49 -28.44 33.47 35.62
C THR A 49 -29.57 34.48 35.40
N GLN A 50 -30.70 34.02 34.88
CA GLN A 50 -32.06 34.33 35.37
C GLN A 50 -33.06 33.39 34.67
N GLY A 51 -33.88 32.71 35.48
CA GLY A 51 -34.86 31.74 35.01
C GLY A 51 -36.09 32.40 34.35
N PHE A 52 -36.73 31.67 33.46
CA PHE A 52 -38.14 31.79 33.12
C PHE A 52 -38.60 30.42 32.60
N ASP A 53 -39.62 29.89 33.27
CA ASP A 53 -40.36 28.71 32.86
C ASP A 53 -41.05 28.92 31.51
N HIS A 54 -41.38 27.80 30.85
CA HIS A 54 -42.38 27.69 29.78
C HIS A 54 -41.89 27.86 28.32
N PHE A 55 -41.30 26.81 27.74
CA PHE A 55 -41.57 26.41 26.34
C PHE A 55 -41.10 24.98 26.06
N GLU A 56 -41.98 24.00 26.32
CA GLU A 56 -42.00 22.81 25.46
C GLU A 56 -42.35 23.29 24.04
N ILE A 57 -41.51 22.97 23.05
CA ILE A 57 -41.75 22.84 21.60
C ILE A 57 -40.40 23.05 20.93
N PHE A 58 -39.56 22.00 20.89
CA PHE A 58 -38.75 21.58 19.72
C PHE A 58 -37.91 20.35 20.08
N ARG A 59 -38.56 19.25 20.50
CA ARG A 59 -37.92 17.93 20.42
C ARG A 59 -37.93 17.53 18.93
N SER A 60 -37.04 18.14 18.16
CA SER A 60 -36.83 17.72 16.77
C SER A 60 -36.31 16.30 16.80
N SER A 61 -37.14 15.40 16.31
CA SER A 61 -36.80 14.06 15.90
C SER A 61 -35.68 14.13 14.88
N THR A 62 -34.42 14.16 15.34
CA THR A 62 -33.30 13.73 14.53
C THR A 62 -33.39 12.21 14.43
N SER A 63 -34.26 11.75 13.53
CA SER A 63 -34.15 10.43 12.95
C SER A 63 -32.80 10.36 12.27
N ALA A 64 -31.78 9.93 13.04
CA ALA A 64 -30.50 9.55 12.50
C ALA A 64 -30.78 8.44 11.49
N SER A 65 -30.79 8.80 10.21
CA SER A 65 -30.79 7.85 9.11
C SER A 65 -29.53 7.01 9.30
N ARG A 66 -29.72 5.82 9.86
CA ARG A 66 -28.66 4.84 10.03
C ARG A 66 -28.25 4.40 8.62
N PHE A 67 -27.30 5.12 8.05
CA PHE A 67 -26.55 4.71 6.86
C PHE A 67 -25.98 3.34 7.18
N ARG A 68 -26.71 2.30 6.77
CA ARG A 68 -26.32 0.91 6.95
C ARG A 68 -25.38 0.58 5.80
N GLY A 69 -24.20 1.19 5.81
CA GLY A 69 -23.09 0.68 5.02
C GLY A 69 -22.88 -0.78 5.39
N THR A 70 -22.76 -1.66 4.41
CA THR A 70 -22.40 -3.05 4.63
C THR A 70 -21.01 -3.08 5.27
N GLN A 71 -20.95 -3.36 6.57
CA GLN A 71 -19.69 -3.52 7.29
C GLN A 71 -19.05 -4.84 6.83
N LEU A 72 -17.81 -4.77 6.34
CA LEU A 72 -17.04 -5.97 6.01
C LEU A 72 -16.70 -6.72 7.30
N THR A 73 -16.94 -8.03 7.31
CA THR A 73 -16.54 -8.89 8.42
C THR A 73 -15.02 -9.12 8.40
N ASN A 74 -14.42 -9.39 9.56
CA ASN A 74 -12.98 -9.71 9.67
C ASN A 74 -12.57 -10.86 8.74
N GLN A 75 -13.45 -11.84 8.51
CA GLN A 75 -13.20 -12.94 7.57
C GLN A 75 -13.15 -12.48 6.12
N GLN A 76 -14.03 -11.55 5.71
CA GLN A 76 -13.99 -10.97 4.37
C GLN A 76 -12.72 -10.14 4.15
N ILE A 77 -12.30 -9.37 5.16
CA ILE A 77 -11.06 -8.59 5.11
C ILE A 77 -9.84 -9.52 4.98
N LEU A 78 -9.76 -10.60 5.79
CA LEU A 78 -8.68 -11.58 5.68
C LEU A 78 -8.61 -12.24 4.31
N LYS A 79 -9.76 -12.65 3.74
CA LYS A 79 -9.82 -13.22 2.40
C LYS A 79 -9.30 -12.26 1.34
N PHE A 80 -9.69 -10.98 1.43
CA PHE A 80 -9.19 -9.95 0.53
C PHE A 80 -7.67 -9.82 0.65
N ILE A 81 -7.13 -9.76 1.87
CA ILE A 81 -5.69 -9.68 2.11
C ILE A 81 -4.95 -10.88 1.50
N HIS A 82 -5.44 -12.11 1.70
CA HIS A 82 -4.82 -13.30 1.13
C HIS A 82 -4.81 -13.28 -0.40
N ILE A 83 -5.91 -12.87 -1.04
CA ILE A 83 -5.99 -12.75 -2.49
C ILE A 83 -5.04 -11.66 -3.01
N SER A 84 -5.00 -10.50 -2.35
CA SER A 84 -4.08 -9.42 -2.71
C SER A 84 -2.62 -9.85 -2.58
N LEU A 85 -2.24 -10.48 -1.46
CA LEU A 85 -0.88 -10.97 -1.25
C LEU A 85 -0.51 -12.07 -2.24
N ALA A 86 -1.42 -13.00 -2.54
CA ALA A 86 -1.21 -14.03 -3.54
C ALA A 86 -0.93 -13.40 -4.91
N GLY A 87 -1.75 -12.43 -5.34
CA GLY A 87 -1.57 -11.73 -6.60
C GLY A 87 -0.23 -10.99 -6.68
N LEU A 88 0.18 -10.31 -5.60
CA LEU A 88 1.45 -9.57 -5.55
C LEU A 88 2.66 -10.51 -5.59
N TRP A 89 2.66 -11.61 -4.82
CA TRP A 89 3.72 -12.62 -4.85
C TRP A 89 3.81 -13.34 -6.20
N ILE A 90 2.68 -13.65 -6.83
CA ILE A 90 2.65 -14.21 -8.18
C ILE A 90 3.18 -13.20 -9.20
N TYR A 91 2.79 -11.93 -9.09
CA TYR A 91 3.24 -10.89 -10.01
C TYR A 91 4.77 -10.70 -9.97
N GLN A 92 5.37 -10.59 -8.78
CA GLN A 92 6.82 -10.44 -8.64
C GLN A 92 7.58 -11.71 -9.10
N GLY A 93 6.99 -12.91 -8.95
CA GLY A 93 7.61 -14.14 -9.42
C GLY A 93 7.47 -14.37 -10.92
N LEU A 94 6.37 -13.92 -11.50
CA LEU A 94 6.06 -14.18 -12.91
C LEU A 94 6.64 -13.12 -13.83
N ILE A 95 6.35 -11.85 -13.57
CA ILE A 95 6.63 -10.77 -14.53
C ILE A 95 8.14 -10.49 -14.65
N PRO A 96 8.86 -10.07 -13.60
CA PRO A 96 10.28 -9.73 -13.74
C PRO A 96 11.20 -10.95 -13.82
N LYS A 97 10.76 -12.14 -13.37
CA LYS A 97 11.65 -13.32 -13.26
C LYS A 97 11.42 -14.41 -14.29
N LEU A 98 10.22 -14.54 -14.86
CA LEU A 98 9.94 -15.57 -15.87
C LEU A 98 9.60 -14.98 -17.23
N LEU A 99 8.72 -13.98 -17.31
CA LEU A 99 8.29 -13.41 -18.59
C LEU A 99 9.25 -12.34 -19.13
N PHE A 100 9.73 -11.45 -18.27
CA PHE A 100 10.57 -10.32 -18.65
C PHE A 100 11.81 -10.26 -17.75
N THR A 101 12.65 -11.30 -17.86
CA THR A 101 13.90 -11.39 -17.10
C THR A 101 14.84 -10.26 -17.50
N SER A 102 15.10 -9.34 -16.57
CA SER A 102 16.02 -8.22 -16.79
C SER A 102 17.45 -8.59 -16.39
N PRO A 103 18.47 -7.90 -16.93
CA PRO A 103 19.85 -8.07 -16.48
C PRO A 103 20.05 -7.79 -14.98
N ASP A 104 19.26 -6.88 -14.40
CA ASP A 104 19.30 -6.55 -12.97
C ASP A 104 18.96 -7.77 -12.10
N GLU A 105 17.98 -8.59 -12.51
CA GLU A 105 17.61 -9.84 -11.81
C GLU A 105 18.73 -10.88 -11.87
N ILE A 106 19.40 -11.01 -13.02
CA ILE A 106 20.52 -11.95 -13.18
C ILE A 106 21.75 -11.47 -12.40
N ALA A 107 22.00 -10.16 -12.38
CA ALA A 107 23.14 -9.55 -11.70
C ALA A 107 23.15 -9.91 -10.20
N VAL A 108 21.99 -9.95 -9.55
CA VAL A 108 21.86 -10.37 -8.14
C VAL A 108 22.50 -11.74 -7.89
N TRP A 109 22.27 -12.69 -8.80
CA TRP A 109 22.80 -14.05 -8.68
C TRP A 109 24.27 -14.15 -9.09
N GLN A 110 24.71 -13.32 -10.04
CA GLN A 110 26.12 -13.22 -10.41
C GLN A 110 26.98 -12.61 -9.29
N TRP A 111 26.42 -11.70 -8.49
CA TRP A 111 27.07 -11.16 -7.28
C TRP A 111 27.38 -12.25 -6.23
N ILE A 112 26.62 -13.35 -6.24
CA ILE A 112 26.85 -14.53 -5.37
C ILE A 112 27.92 -15.46 -5.97
N GLY A 113 28.47 -15.16 -7.15
CA GLY A 113 29.53 -15.91 -7.81
C GLY A 113 29.04 -16.96 -8.81
N LEU A 114 27.76 -16.94 -9.19
CA LEU A 114 27.23 -17.85 -10.21
C LEU A 114 27.64 -17.40 -11.62
N SER A 115 27.91 -18.38 -12.50
CA SER A 115 28.08 -18.09 -13.93
C SER A 115 26.76 -17.60 -14.53
N LEU A 116 26.81 -16.91 -15.68
CA LEU A 116 25.63 -16.32 -16.32
C LEU A 116 24.47 -17.32 -16.49
N GLU A 117 24.80 -18.54 -16.93
CA GLU A 117 23.80 -19.61 -17.10
C GLU A 117 23.17 -19.97 -15.75
N HIS A 118 23.97 -20.37 -14.75
CA HIS A 118 23.45 -20.74 -13.44
C HIS A 118 22.70 -19.60 -12.74
N ALA A 119 23.15 -18.36 -12.92
CA ALA A 119 22.48 -17.16 -12.40
C ALA A 119 21.08 -16.98 -13.01
N THR A 120 20.94 -17.26 -14.30
CA THR A 120 19.63 -17.22 -15.00
C THR A 120 18.70 -18.30 -14.45
N TRP A 121 19.19 -19.54 -14.32
CA TRP A 121 18.42 -20.65 -13.74
C TRP A 121 18.01 -20.36 -12.29
N ALA A 122 18.91 -19.81 -11.47
CA ALA A 122 18.62 -19.44 -10.10
C ALA A 122 17.58 -18.31 -10.00
N GLY A 123 17.68 -17.30 -10.85
CA GLY A 123 16.68 -16.23 -10.99
C GLY A 123 15.29 -16.78 -11.32
N GLN A 124 15.19 -17.63 -12.33
CA GLN A 124 13.93 -18.28 -12.71
C GLN A 124 13.38 -19.19 -11.62
N ALA A 125 14.24 -19.99 -10.98
CA ALA A 125 13.86 -20.85 -9.85
C ALA A 125 13.29 -20.02 -8.69
N SER A 126 13.86 -18.85 -8.41
CA SER A 126 13.31 -17.93 -7.41
C SER A 126 11.93 -17.39 -7.81
N GLY A 127 11.69 -17.14 -9.11
CA GLY A 127 10.37 -16.73 -9.61
C GLY A 127 9.31 -17.82 -9.40
N PHE A 128 9.65 -19.08 -9.67
CA PHE A 128 8.77 -20.21 -9.35
C PHE A 128 8.47 -20.32 -7.85
N ALA A 129 9.48 -20.13 -6.99
CA ALA A 129 9.31 -20.16 -5.54
C ALA A 129 8.33 -19.07 -5.06
N GLU A 130 8.40 -17.87 -5.63
CA GLU A 130 7.50 -16.76 -5.30
C GLU A 130 6.06 -17.00 -5.75
N ILE A 131 5.88 -17.55 -6.96
CA ILE A 131 4.55 -17.95 -7.46
C ILE A 131 3.95 -19.01 -6.54
N LEU A 132 4.71 -20.05 -6.19
CA LEU A 132 4.25 -21.10 -5.29
C LEU A 132 3.90 -20.53 -3.91
N PHE A 133 4.74 -19.63 -3.38
CA PHE A 133 4.47 -18.96 -2.11
C PHE A 133 3.20 -18.10 -2.15
N GLY A 134 2.96 -17.38 -3.26
CA GLY A 134 1.70 -16.66 -3.47
C GLY A 134 0.49 -17.59 -3.50
N LEU A 135 0.59 -18.75 -4.15
CA LEU A 135 -0.49 -19.75 -4.17
C LEU A 135 -0.80 -20.32 -2.78
N LEU A 136 0.19 -20.43 -1.88
CA LEU A 136 -0.04 -20.89 -0.50
C LEU A 136 -1.01 -19.98 0.27
N PHE A 137 -1.05 -18.66 -0.02
CA PHE A 137 -2.03 -17.76 0.59
C PHE A 137 -3.48 -18.10 0.22
N ILE A 138 -3.70 -18.71 -0.95
CA ILE A 138 -5.05 -19.12 -1.40
C ILE A 138 -5.42 -20.50 -0.83
N PHE A 139 -4.50 -21.47 -0.93
CA PHE A 139 -4.83 -22.87 -0.62
C PHE A 139 -4.63 -23.25 0.84
N ALA A 140 -3.68 -22.62 1.54
CA ALA A 140 -3.32 -22.96 2.90
C ALA A 140 -3.08 -21.71 3.78
N PRO A 141 -4.02 -20.76 3.86
CA PRO A 141 -3.83 -19.52 4.59
C PRO A 141 -3.56 -19.80 6.08
N SER A 142 -2.49 -19.21 6.59
CA SER A 142 -2.03 -19.39 7.97
C SER A 142 -1.34 -18.13 8.48
N LYS A 143 -1.45 -17.86 9.79
CA LYS A 143 -0.68 -16.79 10.45
C LYS A 143 0.82 -16.91 10.20
N TYR A 144 1.35 -18.13 10.03
CA TYR A 144 2.77 -18.35 9.79
C TYR A 144 3.21 -17.89 8.39
N LEU A 145 2.33 -17.96 7.38
CA LEU A 145 2.62 -17.44 6.05
C LEU A 145 2.83 -15.93 6.07
N HIS A 146 2.11 -15.19 6.90
CA HIS A 146 2.32 -13.75 7.04
C HIS A 146 3.68 -13.41 7.66
N TYR A 147 4.14 -14.17 8.67
CA TYR A 147 5.48 -13.98 9.23
C TYR A 147 6.57 -14.30 8.20
N LEU A 148 6.43 -15.40 7.47
CA LEU A 148 7.34 -15.76 6.37
C LEU A 148 7.34 -14.70 5.28
N SER A 149 6.17 -14.16 4.93
CA SER A 149 6.05 -13.09 3.94
C SER A 149 6.79 -11.84 4.39
N MET A 150 6.63 -11.40 5.64
CA MET A 150 7.35 -10.23 6.15
C MET A 150 8.85 -10.45 6.12
N LEU A 151 9.31 -11.62 6.56
CA LEU A 151 10.72 -11.97 6.59
C LEU A 151 11.31 -12.01 5.17
N GLY A 152 10.61 -12.65 4.23
CA GLY A 152 11.02 -12.73 2.83
C GLY A 152 11.10 -11.36 2.16
N LEU A 153 10.09 -10.50 2.33
CA LEU A 153 10.07 -9.15 1.76
C LEU A 153 11.16 -8.26 2.37
N PHE A 154 11.42 -8.39 3.68
CA PHE A 154 12.53 -7.70 4.34
C PHE A 154 13.88 -8.14 3.78
N PHE A 155 14.11 -9.45 3.61
CA PHE A 155 15.35 -9.97 3.02
C PHE A 155 15.51 -9.58 1.55
N LEU A 156 14.45 -9.63 0.75
CA LEU A 156 14.46 -9.18 -0.65
C LEU A 156 14.84 -7.69 -0.74
N LEU A 157 14.24 -6.86 0.11
CA LEU A 157 14.54 -5.43 0.13
C LEU A 157 15.99 -5.16 0.58
N LEU A 158 16.47 -5.88 1.60
CA LEU A 158 17.86 -5.79 2.05
C LEU A 158 18.84 -6.23 0.97
N LEU A 159 18.56 -7.36 0.30
CA LEU A 159 19.39 -7.92 -0.76
C LEU A 159 19.55 -6.91 -1.91
N ILE A 160 18.43 -6.38 -2.42
CA ILE A 160 18.45 -5.38 -3.48
C ILE A 160 19.10 -4.07 -3.00
N GLY A 161 18.85 -3.66 -1.76
CA GLY A 161 19.45 -2.45 -1.20
C GLY A 161 20.97 -2.52 -1.03
N VAL A 162 21.53 -3.71 -0.82
CA VAL A 162 22.98 -3.92 -0.75
C VAL A 162 23.60 -4.07 -2.14
N LEU A 163 22.96 -4.85 -3.03
CA LEU A 163 23.55 -5.21 -4.32
C LEU A 163 23.34 -4.15 -5.41
N ILE A 164 22.16 -3.51 -5.45
CA ILE A 164 21.78 -2.57 -6.50
C ILE A 164 21.00 -1.38 -5.88
N PRO A 165 21.64 -0.58 -5.00
CA PRO A 165 20.98 0.46 -4.21
C PRO A 165 20.27 1.55 -5.03
N ASP A 166 20.76 1.82 -6.24
CA ASP A 166 20.15 2.80 -7.16
C ASP A 166 18.66 2.48 -7.45
N THR A 167 18.31 1.19 -7.50
CA THR A 167 16.93 0.74 -7.73
C THR A 167 15.95 1.23 -6.66
N LEU A 168 16.43 1.55 -5.44
CA LEU A 168 15.59 1.97 -4.32
C LEU A 168 15.06 3.41 -4.45
N ILE A 169 15.74 4.26 -5.23
CA ILE A 169 15.39 5.68 -5.37
C ILE A 169 14.74 6.00 -6.73
N ARG A 170 14.64 5.02 -7.63
CA ARG A 170 13.93 5.17 -8.91
C ARG A 170 12.43 5.35 -8.68
N ALA A 171 11.74 5.94 -9.66
CA ALA A 171 10.30 6.20 -9.58
C ALA A 171 9.46 4.93 -9.35
N PHE A 172 9.94 3.79 -9.85
CA PHE A 172 9.38 2.47 -9.60
C PHE A 172 10.34 1.67 -8.72
N ASN A 173 10.41 2.04 -7.43
CA ASN A 173 11.28 1.36 -6.47
C ASN A 173 10.57 0.16 -5.80
N PRO A 174 11.33 -0.89 -5.42
CA PRO A 174 10.77 -2.05 -4.74
C PRO A 174 10.37 -1.75 -3.27
N VAL A 175 10.80 -0.61 -2.70
CA VAL A 175 10.50 -0.25 -1.30
C VAL A 175 8.99 -0.13 -1.08
N VAL A 176 8.30 0.62 -1.95
CA VAL A 176 6.86 0.89 -1.80
C VAL A 176 6.04 -0.41 -1.81
N MET A 177 6.31 -1.29 -2.76
CA MET A 177 5.58 -2.56 -2.89
C MET A 177 5.82 -3.49 -1.69
N ASN A 178 7.08 -3.66 -1.28
CA ASN A 178 7.44 -4.51 -0.14
C ASN A 178 6.80 -4.00 1.16
N LEU A 179 6.84 -2.69 1.41
CA LEU A 179 6.20 -2.09 2.60
C LEU A 179 4.68 -2.25 2.59
N ALA A 180 4.04 -2.12 1.42
CA ALA A 180 2.60 -2.34 1.30
C ALA A 180 2.22 -3.79 1.63
N MET A 181 2.97 -4.78 1.11
CA MET A 181 2.73 -6.20 1.40
C MET A 181 3.01 -6.57 2.86
N ILE A 182 4.06 -5.99 3.46
CA ILE A 182 4.35 -6.14 4.90
C ILE A 182 3.17 -5.58 5.72
N SER A 183 2.66 -4.42 5.34
CA SER A 183 1.53 -3.78 6.02
C SER A 183 0.25 -4.63 5.94
N LEU A 184 -0.07 -5.18 4.76
CA LEU A 184 -1.18 -6.12 4.59
C LEU A 184 -1.03 -7.35 5.48
N SER A 185 0.17 -7.91 5.56
CA SER A 185 0.46 -9.04 6.45
C SER A 185 0.32 -8.68 7.93
N ALA A 186 0.71 -7.46 8.33
CA ALA A 186 0.57 -7.00 9.70
C ALA A 186 -0.90 -6.85 10.10
N ILE A 187 -1.72 -6.28 9.22
CA ILE A 187 -3.18 -6.18 9.42
C ILE A 187 -3.79 -7.57 9.56
N ALA A 188 -3.43 -8.53 8.71
CA ALA A 188 -3.94 -9.90 8.83
C ALA A 188 -3.59 -10.55 10.18
N LEU A 189 -2.36 -10.35 10.68
CA LEU A 189 -1.97 -10.83 12.00
C LEU A 189 -2.78 -10.19 13.14
N MET A 190 -3.07 -8.89 13.04
CA MET A 190 -3.95 -8.21 14.01
C MET A 190 -5.37 -8.81 14.00
N LEU A 191 -5.91 -9.10 12.81
CA LEU A 191 -7.22 -9.75 12.68
C LEU A 191 -7.23 -11.18 13.27
N TYR A 192 -6.15 -11.95 13.07
CA TYR A 192 -6.00 -13.26 13.71
C TYR A 192 -5.93 -13.18 15.24
N GLN A 193 -5.32 -12.14 15.80
CA GLN A 193 -5.29 -11.93 17.25
C GLN A 193 -6.68 -11.61 17.80
N GLN A 194 -7.43 -10.74 17.12
CA GLN A 194 -8.81 -10.41 17.51
C GLN A 194 -9.74 -11.64 17.50
N GLN A 195 -9.60 -12.51 16.49
CA GLN A 195 -10.39 -13.74 16.41
C GLN A 195 -10.11 -14.71 17.57
N ARG A 196 -8.90 -14.71 18.14
CA ARG A 196 -8.59 -15.50 19.34
C ARG A 196 -9.12 -14.88 20.63
N ALA A 197 -9.19 -13.56 20.68
CA ALA A 197 -9.63 -12.82 21.86
C ALA A 197 -11.15 -12.85 22.07
N THR A 198 -11.92 -13.18 21.03
CA THR A 198 -13.36 -13.45 21.14
C THR A 198 -13.55 -14.95 21.32
N PRO A 199 -13.78 -15.45 22.55
CA PRO A 199 -14.13 -16.86 22.72
C PRO A 199 -15.40 -17.09 21.93
N THR A 200 -15.39 -18.10 21.06
CA THR A 200 -16.58 -18.54 20.34
C THR A 200 -17.64 -18.87 21.39
N GLN A 201 -18.66 -18.03 21.56
CA GLN A 201 -19.88 -18.43 22.24
C GLN A 201 -20.55 -19.44 21.32
N GLN A 202 -20.12 -20.71 21.46
CA GLN A 202 -20.74 -21.85 20.82
C GLN A 202 -22.12 -21.99 21.45
N HIS A 203 -23.15 -21.66 20.66
CA HIS A 203 -24.52 -22.09 20.88
C HIS A 203 -24.63 -23.60 20.64
#